data_AF-J3ML91-F1
#
_entry.id   AF-J3ML91-F1
#
_cell.length_a   1.000
_cell.length_b   1.000
_cell.length_c   1.000
_cell.angle_alpha   90.00
_cell.angle_beta   90.00
_cell.angle_gamma   90.00
#
_symmetry.space_group_name_H-M   'P 1'
#
loop_
_entity.id
_entity.type
_entity.pdbx_description
1 polymer ?
#
loop_
_entity_poly.entity_id
_entity_poly.type
_entity_poly.pdbx_seq_one_letter_code
_entity_poly.pdbx_strand_id
1 'polypeptide(L)'
;MAAGNAAGGGAAAVLFLVLAVPSALLLVAGDDPYRFFTWTVTYGDIAPLGVKQQGILINGQFPGPQIEAVTNDNLIINVFNNLTEPFLLSWSLRILCYKNDAGEGHEAKYSRANKRISK
;
A
#
# COMPACT_ATOMS: atom_id res chain seq x y z
N MET A 1 23.15 9.40 -60.66
CA MET A 1 23.74 8.08 -60.30
C MET A 1 24.03 8.10 -58.81
N ALA A 2 23.48 7.10 -58.10
CA ALA A 2 23.76 6.65 -56.74
C ALA A 2 23.79 7.68 -55.59
N ALA A 3 22.64 7.80 -54.92
CA ALA A 3 22.62 8.01 -53.47
C ALA A 3 23.24 6.78 -52.79
N GLY A 4 24.13 6.96 -51.82
CA GLY A 4 24.83 5.86 -51.13
C GLY A 4 25.08 6.22 -49.67
N ASN A 5 24.40 5.51 -48.79
CA ASN A 5 24.19 5.80 -47.36
C ASN A 5 25.44 5.98 -46.50
N ALA A 6 25.25 6.81 -45.47
CA ALA A 6 26.14 7.05 -44.34
C ALA A 6 26.60 5.74 -43.66
N ALA A 7 27.88 5.44 -43.79
CA ALA A 7 28.58 4.43 -43.00
C ALA A 7 28.93 5.02 -41.62
N GLY A 8 27.98 5.02 -40.69
CA GLY A 8 28.18 5.57 -39.33
C GLY A 8 27.39 4.86 -38.23
N GLY A 9 26.79 3.70 -38.49
CA GLY A 9 25.81 3.08 -37.59
C GLY A 9 26.38 2.20 -36.47
N GLY A 10 27.59 1.65 -36.61
CA GLY A 10 28.11 0.62 -35.70
C GLY A 10 28.55 1.13 -34.33
N ALA A 11 29.41 2.15 -34.29
CA ALA A 11 29.94 2.68 -33.03
C ALA A 11 28.85 3.34 -32.16
N ALA A 12 27.93 4.07 -32.79
CA ALA A 12 26.79 4.67 -32.09
C ALA A 12 25.82 3.61 -31.54
N ALA A 13 25.54 2.54 -32.30
CA ALA A 13 24.69 1.44 -31.84
C ALA A 13 25.33 0.65 -30.69
N VAL A 14 26.65 0.42 -30.73
CA VAL A 14 27.40 -0.25 -29.66
C VAL A 14 27.43 0.61 -28.39
N LEU A 15 27.65 1.92 -28.51
CA LEU A 15 27.61 2.84 -27.37
C LEU A 15 26.20 2.90 -26.76
N PHE A 16 25.16 2.90 -27.60
CA PHE A 16 23.77 2.88 -27.17
C PHE A 16 23.42 1.57 -26.46
N LEU A 17 23.90 0.41 -26.95
CA LEU A 17 23.70 -0.88 -26.29
C LEU A 17 24.45 -0.97 -24.95
N VAL A 18 25.70 -0.49 -24.89
CA VAL A 18 26.53 -0.53 -23.68
C VAL A 18 26.00 0.42 -22.59
N LEU A 19 25.33 1.51 -22.95
CA LEU A 19 24.74 2.43 -21.98
C LEU A 19 23.27 2.10 -21.66
N ALA A 20 22.44 1.78 -22.66
CA ALA A 20 21.02 1.56 -22.46
C ALA A 20 20.70 0.22 -21.79
N VAL A 21 21.47 -0.84 -22.05
CA VAL A 21 21.19 -2.18 -21.48
C VAL A 21 21.45 -2.21 -19.97
N PRO A 22 22.61 -1.73 -19.44
CA PRO A 22 22.82 -1.67 -17.99
C PRO A 22 21.84 -0.72 -17.29
N SER A 23 21.49 0.41 -17.92
CA SER A 23 20.48 1.33 -17.37
C SER A 23 19.09 0.70 -17.29
N ALA A 24 18.71 -0.14 -18.27
CA ALA A 24 17.44 -0.87 -18.23
C ALA A 24 17.42 -1.97 -17.16
N LEU A 25 18.56 -2.63 -16.90
CA LEU A 25 18.70 -3.62 -15.82
C LEU A 25 18.58 -3.00 -14.41
N LEU A 26 18.92 -1.71 -14.25
CA LEU A 26 18.80 -1.00 -12.98
C LEU A 26 17.39 -0.48 -12.68
N LEU A 27 16.47 -0.53 -13.65
CA LEU A 27 15.12 0.05 -13.53
C LEU A 27 14.05 -0.94 -13.08
N VAL A 28 14.43 -2.15 -12.64
CA VAL A 28 13.45 -3.11 -12.09
C VAL A 28 13.07 -2.71 -10.66
N ALA A 29 11.97 -1.96 -10.54
CA ALA A 29 11.29 -1.74 -9.27
C ALA A 29 10.16 -2.78 -9.14
N GLY A 30 10.38 -3.81 -8.32
CA GLY A 30 9.42 -4.90 -8.08
C GLY A 30 8.80 -4.86 -6.69
N ASP A 31 8.58 -3.67 -6.12
CA ASP A 31 7.96 -3.53 -4.81
C ASP A 31 6.47 -3.17 -4.94
N ASP A 32 5.67 -3.66 -4.01
CA ASP A 32 4.24 -3.39 -3.93
C ASP A 32 3.99 -2.00 -3.34
N PRO A 33 2.89 -1.34 -3.71
CA PRO A 33 2.62 0.03 -3.28
C PRO A 33 2.49 0.14 -1.76
N TYR A 34 3.15 1.15 -1.18
CA TYR A 34 3.06 1.48 0.23
C TYR A 34 1.91 2.46 0.48
N ARG A 35 1.14 2.18 1.53
CA ARG A 35 0.05 3.07 1.96
C ARG A 35 0.24 3.46 3.41
N PHE A 36 0.23 4.77 3.64
CA PHE A 36 0.50 5.36 4.94
C PHE A 36 -0.79 5.88 5.56
N PHE A 37 -1.06 5.46 6.79
CA PHE A 37 -2.20 5.91 7.58
C PHE A 37 -1.72 6.46 8.91
N THR A 38 -2.37 7.53 9.37
CA THR A 38 -2.16 8.08 10.70
C THR A 38 -3.46 7.96 11.49
N TRP A 39 -3.38 7.31 12.63
CA TRP A 39 -4.49 7.05 13.54
C TRP A 39 -4.24 7.72 14.88
N THR A 40 -5.13 8.61 15.27
CA THR A 40 -5.17 9.21 16.59
C THR A 40 -6.27 8.55 17.40
N VAL A 41 -5.89 7.85 18.46
CA VAL A 41 -6.81 7.08 19.32
C VAL A 41 -7.19 7.93 20.52
N THR A 42 -8.48 8.20 20.67
CA THR A 42 -9.02 9.11 21.70
C THR A 42 -10.29 8.56 22.33
N TYR A 43 -10.60 9.00 23.54
CA TYR A 43 -11.93 8.80 24.11
C TYR A 43 -12.91 9.83 23.57
N GLY A 44 -14.16 9.42 23.42
CA GLY A 44 -15.26 10.32 23.11
C GLY A 44 -16.61 9.67 23.30
N ASP A 45 -17.64 10.49 23.29
CA ASP A 45 -19.01 10.05 23.52
C ASP A 45 -19.62 9.50 22.24
N ILE A 46 -20.07 8.24 22.28
CA ILE A 46 -20.84 7.59 21.21
C ILE A 46 -22.24 7.26 21.72
N ALA A 47 -23.25 7.40 20.86
CA ALA A 47 -24.65 7.14 21.22
C ALA A 47 -25.39 6.30 20.16
N PRO A 48 -24.97 5.04 19.91
CA PRO A 48 -25.56 4.21 18.86
C PRO A 48 -27.03 3.84 19.13
N LEU A 49 -27.48 3.85 20.39
CA LEU A 49 -28.85 3.53 20.82
C LEU A 49 -29.54 4.73 21.49
N GLY A 50 -29.04 5.96 21.29
CA GLY A 50 -29.60 7.18 21.90
C GLY A 50 -29.14 7.47 23.34
N VAL A 51 -28.36 6.57 23.96
CA VAL A 51 -27.71 6.80 25.26
C VAL A 51 -26.23 7.05 25.02
N LYS A 52 -25.68 8.12 25.63
CA LYS A 52 -24.26 8.44 25.56
C LYS A 52 -23.44 7.42 26.35
N GLN A 53 -22.42 6.87 25.71
CA GLN A 53 -21.45 5.94 26.29
C GLN A 53 -20.05 6.37 25.86
N GLN A 54 -19.08 6.21 26.75
CA GLN A 54 -17.69 6.50 26.44
C GLN A 54 -17.12 5.37 25.57
N GLY A 55 -16.69 5.70 24.35
CA GLY A 55 -16.08 4.79 23.40
C GLY A 55 -14.66 5.21 23.02
N ILE A 56 -13.93 4.29 22.41
CA ILE A 56 -12.64 4.58 21.78
C ILE A 56 -12.90 4.93 20.32
N LEU A 57 -12.43 6.10 19.89
CA LEU A 57 -12.53 6.56 18.51
C LEU A 57 -11.16 6.59 17.85
N ILE A 58 -11.16 6.29 16.55
CA ILE A 58 -9.99 6.42 15.68
C ILE A 58 -10.24 7.63 14.80
N ASN A 59 -9.39 8.65 14.89
CA ASN A 59 -9.56 9.93 14.19
C ASN A 59 -10.93 10.59 14.47
N GLY A 60 -11.46 10.44 15.69
CA GLY A 60 -12.76 10.98 16.11
C GLY A 60 -13.97 10.28 15.49
N GLN A 61 -13.78 9.14 14.81
CA GLN A 61 -14.86 8.40 14.16
C GLN A 61 -15.13 7.06 14.86
N PHE A 62 -16.41 6.69 14.90
CA PHE A 62 -16.89 5.40 15.37
C PHE A 62 -18.11 4.96 14.52
N PRO A 63 -18.06 3.82 13.81
CA PRO A 63 -16.92 2.91 13.65
C PRO A 63 -15.70 3.62 13.01
N GLY A 64 -14.50 3.12 13.27
CA GLY A 64 -13.27 3.73 12.76
C GLY A 64 -13.19 3.74 11.22
N PRO A 65 -12.26 4.52 10.63
CA PRO A 65 -12.13 4.65 9.19
C PRO A 65 -11.79 3.31 8.53
N GLN A 66 -12.48 3.00 7.43
CA GLN A 66 -12.23 1.79 6.65
C GLN A 66 -10.90 1.93 5.89
N ILE A 67 -10.06 0.89 5.97
CA ILE A 67 -8.87 0.76 5.12
C ILE A 67 -9.23 -0.15 3.95
N GLU A 68 -9.20 0.39 2.75
CA GLU A 68 -9.33 -0.36 1.50
C GLU A 68 -7.94 -0.60 0.93
N ALA A 69 -7.52 -1.85 0.81
CA ALA A 69 -6.22 -2.24 0.30
C ALA A 69 -6.37 -3.45 -0.63
N VAL A 70 -5.51 -3.54 -1.66
CA VAL A 70 -5.47 -4.71 -2.53
C VAL A 70 -4.46 -5.73 -2.02
N THR A 71 -4.56 -6.96 -2.53
CA THR A 71 -3.61 -8.02 -2.22
C THR A 71 -2.17 -7.53 -2.45
N ASN A 72 -1.31 -7.80 -1.47
CA ASN A 72 0.12 -7.47 -1.47
C ASN A 72 0.46 -5.99 -1.17
N ASP A 73 -0.52 -5.10 -0.97
CA ASP A 73 -0.26 -3.73 -0.49
C ASP A 73 0.51 -3.74 0.85
N ASN A 74 1.51 -2.87 0.95
CA ASN A 74 2.28 -2.67 2.16
C ASN A 74 1.66 -1.55 3.01
N LEU A 75 0.92 -1.92 4.06
CA LEU A 75 0.25 -0.96 4.95
C LEU A 75 1.17 -0.52 6.09
N ILE A 76 1.38 0.79 6.20
CA ILE A 76 2.12 1.44 7.29
C ILE A 76 1.15 2.32 8.08
N ILE A 77 0.85 1.93 9.31
CA ILE A 77 -0.12 2.62 10.17
C ILE A 77 0.59 3.19 11.39
N ASN A 78 0.66 4.51 11.47
CA ASN A 78 1.18 5.24 12.62
C ASN A 78 0.05 5.45 13.62
N VAL A 79 0.21 4.95 14.84
CA VAL A 79 -0.83 4.98 15.87
C VAL A 79 -0.39 5.83 17.04
N PHE A 80 -1.10 6.93 17.27
CA PHE A 80 -0.91 7.83 18.40
C PHE A 80 -1.94 7.51 19.49
N ASN A 81 -1.46 7.04 20.63
CA ASN A 81 -2.31 6.77 21.79
C ASN A 81 -2.50 8.06 22.61
N ASN A 82 -3.69 8.67 22.55
CA ASN A 82 -4.07 9.80 23.40
C ASN A 82 -5.03 9.37 24.53
N LEU A 83 -5.13 8.07 24.81
CA LEU A 83 -5.87 7.56 25.96
C LEU A 83 -5.01 7.70 27.23
N THR A 84 -5.67 7.84 28.37
CA THR A 84 -5.03 7.84 29.69
C THR A 84 -4.43 6.48 30.06
N GLU A 85 -4.80 5.43 29.32
CA GLU A 85 -4.49 4.03 29.61
C GLU A 85 -3.79 3.36 28.42
N PRO A 86 -2.98 2.31 28.66
CA PRO A 86 -2.42 1.49 27.60
C PRO A 86 -3.53 0.67 26.94
N PHE A 87 -3.47 0.53 25.61
CA PHE A 87 -4.42 -0.33 24.88
C PHE A 87 -3.71 -1.28 23.92
N LEU A 88 -4.41 -2.34 23.54
CA LEU A 88 -3.96 -3.31 22.57
C LEU A 88 -4.75 -3.17 21.28
N LEU A 89 -4.04 -2.95 20.17
CA LEU A 89 -4.60 -3.00 18.82
C LEU A 89 -4.35 -4.38 18.21
N SER A 90 -5.44 -5.10 17.93
CA SER A 90 -5.47 -6.36 17.19
C SER A 90 -6.03 -6.13 15.80
N TRP A 91 -5.57 -6.92 14.82
CA TRP A 91 -6.00 -6.81 13.44
C TRP A 91 -6.79 -8.06 13.04
N SER A 92 -8.05 -7.87 12.64
CA SER A 92 -8.89 -8.95 12.09
C SER A 92 -8.98 -8.76 10.57
N LEU A 93 -8.30 -9.64 9.82
CA LEU A 93 -8.36 -9.63 8.36
C LEU A 93 -9.67 -10.28 7.91
N ARG A 94 -10.51 -9.51 7.20
CA ARG A 94 -11.54 -10.10 6.33
C ARG A 94 -11.05 -10.02 4.89
N ILE A 95 -10.60 -11.14 4.35
CA ILE A 95 -10.26 -11.24 2.93
C ILE A 95 -11.58 -11.29 2.14
N LEU A 96 -11.83 -10.25 1.35
CA LEU A 96 -12.88 -10.28 0.33
C LEU A 96 -12.24 -10.73 -0.97
N CYS A 97 -12.53 -11.97 -1.38
CA CYS A 97 -12.16 -12.44 -2.70
C CYS A 97 -13.07 -11.77 -3.73
N TYR A 98 -12.55 -10.82 -4.51
CA TYR A 98 -13.26 -10.36 -5.71
C TYR A 98 -13.08 -11.40 -6.80
N LYS A 99 -14.21 -11.89 -7.33
CA LYS A 99 -14.23 -12.79 -8.48
C LYS A 99 -14.41 -11.91 -9.71
N ASN A 100 -13.47 -11.96 -10.64
CA ASN A 100 -13.60 -11.26 -11.91
C ASN A 100 -14.77 -11.89 -12.69
N ASP A 101 -15.46 -11.12 -13.55
CA ASP A 101 -16.59 -11.62 -14.36
C ASP A 101 -16.23 -12.82 -15.26
N ALA A 102 -14.93 -13.06 -15.47
CA ALA A 102 -14.37 -14.20 -16.19
C ALA A 102 -14.38 -15.53 -15.41
N GLY A 103 -14.79 -15.56 -14.14
CA GLY A 103 -14.83 -16.78 -13.33
C GLY A 103 -13.46 -17.34 -12.90
N GLU A 104 -12.36 -16.72 -13.34
CA GLU A 104 -11.00 -17.04 -12.92
C GLU A 104 -10.75 -16.48 -11.52
N GLY A 105 -10.66 -17.38 -10.53
CA GLY A 105 -10.31 -17.01 -9.17
C GLY A 105 -8.83 -16.71 -9.06
N HIS A 106 -8.47 -15.46 -8.81
CA HIS A 106 -7.12 -15.16 -8.34
C HIS A 106 -7.00 -15.65 -6.90
N GLU A 107 -6.02 -16.53 -6.68
CA GLU A 107 -5.59 -17.00 -5.38
C GLU A 107 -5.43 -15.81 -4.43
N ALA A 108 -6.12 -15.83 -3.29
CA ALA A 108 -5.99 -14.81 -2.26
C ALA A 108 -4.58 -14.90 -1.65
N LYS A 109 -3.60 -14.26 -2.28
CA LYS A 109 -2.27 -14.11 -1.69
C LYS A 109 -2.39 -13.17 -0.49
N TYR A 110 -1.85 -13.62 0.63
CA TYR A 110 -1.90 -12.93 1.91
C TYR A 110 -1.27 -11.53 1.79
N SER A 111 -2.00 -10.46 2.14
CA SER A 111 -1.40 -9.14 2.35
C SER A 111 -0.55 -9.20 3.62
N ARG A 112 0.75 -8.89 3.48
CA ARG A 112 1.68 -8.77 4.60
C ARG A 112 1.49 -7.39 5.24
N ALA A 113 0.77 -7.34 6.37
CA ALA A 113 0.73 -6.13 7.19
C ALA A 113 1.95 -6.09 8.13
N ASN A 114 2.93 -5.24 7.82
CA ASN A 114 4.06 -4.99 8.72
C ASN A 114 3.66 -3.98 9.81
N LYS A 115 3.45 -4.45 11.04
CA LYS A 115 3.13 -3.59 12.19
C LYS A 115 4.41 -2.89 12.69
N ARG A 116 4.65 -1.65 12.28
CA ARG A 116 5.56 -0.75 13.00
C ARG A 116 4.75 0.13 13.94
N ILE A 117 4.89 -0.08 15.24
CA ILE A 117 4.37 0.85 16.26
C ILE A 117 5.52 1.82 16.57
N SER A 118 5.48 3.02 16.03
CA SER A 118 6.34 4.10 16.51
C SER A 118 5.74 4.67 17.79
N LYS A 119 6.50 4.63 18.89
CA LYS A 119 6.19 5.34 20.14
C LYS A 119 6.35 6.84 19.96
#